data_AF-A0A1F8TKD2-F1
#
_entry.id   AF-A0A1F8TKD2-F1
#
_cell.length_a   1.000
_cell.length_b   1.000
_cell.length_c   1.000
_cell.angle_alpha   90.00
_cell.angle_beta   90.00
_cell.angle_gamma   90.00
#
_symmetry.space_group_name_H-M   'P 1'
#
loop_
_entity.id
_entity.type
_entity.pdbx_description
1 polymer ?
#
loop_
_entity_poly.entity_id
_entity_poly.type
_entity_poly.pdbx_seq_one_letter_code
_entity_poly.pdbx_strand_id
1 'polypeptide(L)'
;MLRLLKVTGNSLSPRFQQGDFVIVSKIPFFFAPIRPGDVVAFHQPGYGTLIKLVESVDADRGELTVTGTQPDSVDSRIFGPISNTALVGKVIWHVSK
;
A
#
# COMPACT_ATOMS: atom_id res chain seq x y z
N MET A 1 -13.62 -8.85 -0.36
CA MET A 1 -13.43 -8.69 -1.82
C MET A 1 -11.95 -8.75 -2.14
N LEU A 2 -11.59 -9.56 -3.14
CA LEU A 2 -10.23 -9.68 -3.67
C LEU A 2 -10.10 -8.83 -4.94
N ARG A 3 -8.95 -8.20 -5.14
CA ARG A 3 -8.62 -7.46 -6.37
C ARG A 3 -7.25 -7.87 -6.89
N LEU A 4 -7.13 -8.01 -8.20
CA LEU A 4 -5.85 -8.17 -8.89
C LEU A 4 -5.46 -6.82 -9.47
N LEU A 5 -4.30 -6.30 -9.09
CA LEU A 5 -3.77 -5.03 -9.59
C LEU A 5 -2.44 -5.26 -10.30
N LYS A 6 -2.23 -4.58 -11.43
CA LYS A 6 -0.93 -4.54 -12.10
C LYS A 6 -0.07 -3.45 -11.46
N VAL A 7 1.17 -3.77 -11.15
CA VAL A 7 2.15 -2.82 -10.61
C VAL A 7 2.65 -1.92 -11.74
N THR A 8 2.55 -0.62 -11.51
CA THR A 8 3.08 0.44 -12.38
C THR A 8 3.99 1.35 -11.56
N GLY A 9 5.09 1.80 -12.14
CA GLY A 9 6.11 2.58 -11.44
C GLY A 9 7.05 1.72 -10.61
N ASN A 10 7.98 2.37 -9.91
CA ASN A 10 9.15 1.71 -9.30
C ASN A 10 9.26 1.91 -7.79
N SER A 11 8.29 2.55 -7.12
CA SER A 11 8.45 2.99 -5.73
C SER A 11 8.75 1.89 -4.71
N LEU A 12 8.45 0.63 -5.01
CA LEU A 12 8.73 -0.53 -4.16
C LEU A 12 9.71 -1.54 -4.81
N SER A 13 10.45 -1.10 -5.83
CA SER A 13 11.53 -1.88 -6.45
C SER A 13 12.66 -2.13 -5.42
N PRO A 14 13.34 -3.30 -5.46
CA PRO A 14 13.22 -4.40 -6.43
C PRO A 14 12.12 -5.42 -6.11
N ARG A 15 11.44 -5.30 -4.96
CA ARG A 15 10.47 -6.30 -4.50
C ARG A 15 9.21 -6.33 -5.35
N PHE A 16 8.71 -5.17 -5.75
CA PHE A 16 7.59 -5.04 -6.68
C PHE A 16 8.04 -4.24 -7.88
N GLN A 17 8.05 -4.88 -9.04
CA GLN A 17 8.58 -4.30 -10.27
C GLN A 17 7.46 -3.93 -11.23
N GLN A 18 7.73 -2.96 -12.09
CA GLN A 18 6.81 -2.60 -13.14
C GLN A 18 6.44 -3.81 -14.02
N GLY A 19 5.14 -4.06 -14.14
CA GLY A 19 4.58 -5.19 -14.87
C GLY A 19 4.19 -6.38 -14.01
N ASP A 20 4.63 -6.45 -12.75
CA ASP A 20 4.19 -7.46 -11.79
C ASP A 20 2.70 -7.30 -11.48
N PHE A 21 2.13 -8.28 -10.79
CA PHE A 21 0.78 -8.22 -10.27
C PHE A 21 0.73 -8.46 -8.77
N VAL A 22 -0.25 -7.86 -8.10
CA VAL A 22 -0.52 -8.08 -6.67
C VAL A 22 -1.97 -8.44 -6.43
N ILE A 23 -2.20 -9.35 -5.49
CA ILE A 23 -3.53 -9.64 -4.97
C ILE A 23 -3.74 -8.82 -3.71
N VAL A 24 -4.80 -8.01 -3.72
CA VAL A 24 -5.19 -7.13 -2.63
C VAL A 24 -6.48 -7.64 -2.00
N SER A 25 -6.52 -7.68 -0.67
CA SER A 25 -7.67 -8.16 0.09
C SER A 25 -7.97 -7.28 1.31
N LYS A 26 -9.26 -7.10 1.59
CA LYS A 26 -9.73 -6.58 2.89
C LYS A 26 -9.92 -7.67 3.94
N ILE A 27 -9.87 -8.96 3.55
CA ILE A 27 -10.10 -10.10 4.44
C ILE A 27 -9.14 -10.09 5.65
N PRO A 28 -7.84 -9.80 5.49
CA PRO A 28 -6.92 -9.73 6.63
C PRO A 28 -7.39 -8.80 7.74
N PHE A 29 -8.07 -7.69 7.42
CA PHE A 29 -8.52 -6.72 8.43
C PHE A 29 -9.55 -7.26 9.41
N PHE A 30 -10.24 -8.37 9.09
CA PHE A 30 -11.20 -8.99 10.01
C PHE A 30 -10.53 -9.86 11.09
N PHE A 31 -9.27 -10.28 10.88
CA PHE A 31 -8.60 -11.24 11.76
C PHE A 31 -7.21 -10.77 12.22
N ALA A 32 -6.63 -9.76 11.55
CA ALA A 32 -5.33 -9.18 11.89
C ALA A 32 -5.30 -7.67 11.56
N PRO A 33 -4.88 -6.82 12.52
CA PRO A 33 -4.69 -5.40 12.24
C PRO A 33 -3.52 -5.16 11.28
N ILE A 34 -3.53 -4.00 10.61
CA ILE A 34 -2.39 -3.52 9.82
C ILE A 34 -1.22 -3.25 10.75
N ARG A 35 0.00 -3.60 10.31
CA ARG A 35 1.22 -3.40 11.07
C ARG A 35 2.32 -2.77 10.21
N PRO A 36 3.31 -2.12 10.83
CA PRO A 36 4.55 -1.75 10.14
C PRO A 36 5.14 -2.94 9.37
N GLY A 37 5.61 -2.70 8.15
CA GLY A 37 6.12 -3.71 7.23
C GLY A 37 5.07 -4.34 6.31
N ASP A 38 3.78 -4.11 6.54
CA ASP A 38 2.73 -4.52 5.61
C ASP A 38 2.79 -3.70 4.31
N VAL A 39 2.39 -4.29 3.19
CA VAL A 39 2.17 -3.56 1.95
C VAL A 39 0.67 -3.37 1.75
N VAL A 40 0.24 -2.13 1.56
CA VAL A 40 -1.18 -1.77 1.43
C VAL A 40 -1.44 -1.08 0.11
N ALA A 41 -2.62 -1.33 -0.44
CA ALA A 41 -3.17 -0.58 -1.56
C ALA A 41 -4.22 0.42 -1.05
N PHE A 42 -4.14 1.66 -1.52
CA PHE A 42 -5.05 2.73 -1.12
C PHE A 42 -5.29 3.70 -2.28
N HIS A 43 -6.40 4.42 -2.20
CA HIS A 43 -6.66 5.52 -3.12
C HIS A 43 -6.06 6.81 -2.57
N GLN A 44 -5.32 7.53 -3.40
CA GLN A 44 -4.77 8.83 -3.06
C GLN A 44 -5.21 9.90 -4.07
N PRO A 45 -5.84 11.00 -3.62
CA PRO A 45 -6.23 12.09 -4.50
C PRO A 45 -5.06 12.61 -5.32
N GLY A 46 -5.27 12.81 -6.62
CA GLY A 46 -4.24 13.26 -7.56
C GLY A 46 -3.27 12.17 -8.07
N TYR A 47 -3.15 11.04 -7.38
CA TYR A 47 -2.23 9.95 -7.75
C TYR A 47 -2.91 8.63 -8.10
N GLY A 48 -4.21 8.48 -7.80
CA GLY A 48 -4.97 7.28 -8.10
C GLY A 48 -4.73 6.17 -7.08
N THR A 49 -4.64 4.91 -7.53
CA THR A 49 -4.40 3.78 -6.61
C THR A 49 -2.90 3.52 -6.48
N LEU A 50 -2.40 3.55 -5.26
CA LEU A 50 -0.98 3.33 -4.94
C LEU A 50 -0.81 2.08 -4.10
N ILE A 51 0.36 1.43 -4.20
CA ILE A 51 0.84 0.45 -3.22
C ILE A 51 2.09 0.99 -2.52
N LYS A 52 2.13 0.90 -1.19
CA LYS A 52 3.26 1.35 -0.35
C LYS A 52 3.45 0.46 0.85
N LEU A 53 4.65 0.53 1.44
CA LEU A 53 4.97 -0.11 2.71
C LEU A 53 4.40 0.73 3.86
N VAL A 54 3.80 0.09 4.85
CA VAL A 54 3.39 0.75 6.09
C VAL A 54 4.64 0.95 6.96
N GLU A 55 4.94 2.20 7.28
CA GLU A 55 6.04 2.57 8.18
C GLU A 55 5.56 2.63 9.63
N SER A 56 4.41 3.28 9.86
CA SER A 56 3.82 3.38 11.20
C SER A 56 2.29 3.40 11.13
N VAL A 57 1.67 3.06 12.26
CA VAL A 57 0.22 2.98 12.44
C VAL A 57 -0.16 3.84 13.64
N ASP A 58 -1.03 4.82 13.42
CA ASP A 58 -1.68 5.59 14.48
C ASP A 58 -3.12 5.05 14.64
N ALA A 59 -3.29 4.16 15.61
CA ALA A 59 -4.55 3.49 15.84
C ALA A 59 -5.63 4.44 16.39
N ASP A 60 -5.23 5.44 17.18
CA ASP A 60 -6.15 6.38 17.82
C ASP A 60 -6.77 7.31 16.77
N ARG A 61 -5.98 7.72 15.77
CA ARG A 61 -6.45 8.56 14.65
C ARG A 61 -6.97 7.78 13.46
N GLY A 62 -6.72 6.47 13.41
CA GLY A 62 -7.07 5.64 12.26
C GLY A 62 -6.28 6.02 11.00
N GLU A 63 -5.01 6.35 11.19
CA GLU A 63 -4.09 6.87 10.17
C GLU A 63 -2.87 5.95 10.01
N LEU A 64 -2.33 5.91 8.80
CA LEU A 64 -1.13 5.13 8.45
C LEU A 64 -0.10 6.04 7.79
N THR A 65 1.14 5.96 8.25
CA THR A 65 2.27 6.52 7.50
C THR A 65 2.78 5.45 6.55
N VAL A 66 2.86 5.79 5.26
CA VAL A 66 3.31 4.86 4.23
C VAL A 66 4.52 5.40 3.50
N THR A 67 5.42 4.50 3.08
CA THR A 67 6.68 4.86 2.43
C THR A 67 6.99 3.92 1.26
N GLY A 68 7.74 4.41 0.28
CA GLY A 68 8.38 3.58 -0.74
C GLY A 68 9.86 3.38 -0.47
N THR A 69 10.45 2.38 -1.12
CA THR A 69 11.86 2.02 -1.02
C THR A 69 12.76 2.85 -1.93
N GLN A 70 12.20 3.52 -2.94
CA GLN A 70 12.96 4.35 -3.88
C GLN A 70 12.95 5.84 -3.48
N PRO A 71 14.03 6.59 -3.79
CA PRO A 71 14.15 8.01 -3.44
C PRO A 71 13.06 8.91 -4.05
N ASP A 72 12.57 8.56 -5.25
CA ASP A 72 11.54 9.29 -6.00
C ASP A 72 10.11 8.85 -5.63
N SER A 73 9.95 8.03 -4.59
CA SER A 73 8.65 7.53 -4.17
C SER A 73 7.72 8.66 -3.71
N VAL A 74 6.57 8.76 -4.38
CA VAL A 74 5.45 9.57 -3.89
C VAL A 74 4.74 8.84 -2.76
N ASP A 75 4.89 9.31 -1.53
CA ASP A 75 4.35 8.69 -0.32
C ASP A 75 4.07 9.70 0.81
N SER A 76 3.94 9.24 2.07
CA SER A 76 3.55 10.11 3.19
C SER A 76 4.53 11.24 3.48
N ARG A 77 5.76 11.18 2.97
CA ARG A 77 6.71 12.32 3.03
C ARG A 77 6.24 13.51 2.21
N ILE A 78 5.40 13.29 1.20
CA ILE A 78 4.86 14.33 0.31
C ILE A 78 3.44 14.70 0.72
N PHE A 79 2.60 13.70 0.99
CA PHE A 79 1.16 13.92 1.18
C PHE A 79 0.64 13.67 2.60
N GLY A 80 1.51 13.36 3.55
CA GLY A 80 1.14 13.05 4.94
C GLY A 80 0.59 11.64 5.14
N PRO A 81 0.09 11.31 6.35
CA PRO A 81 -0.50 10.00 6.62
C PRO A 81 -1.80 9.81 5.82
N ILE A 82 -2.18 8.56 5.59
CA ILE A 82 -3.43 8.18 4.92
C ILE A 82 -4.45 7.69 5.93
N SER A 83 -5.73 8.01 5.72
CA SER A 83 -6.82 7.45 6.53
C SER A 83 -7.08 5.99 6.16
N ASN A 84 -7.45 5.18 7.16
CA ASN A 84 -7.91 3.80 6.96
C ASN A 84 -9.09 3.70 5.98
N THR A 85 -9.88 4.77 5.83
CA THR A 85 -10.99 4.83 4.87
C THR A 85 -10.53 4.81 3.41
N ALA A 86 -9.31 5.29 3.13
CA ALA A 86 -8.72 5.28 1.79
C ALA A 86 -8.22 3.89 1.36
N LEU A 87 -8.14 2.93 2.29
CA LEU A 87 -7.61 1.60 2.02
C LEU A 87 -8.51 0.81 1.06
N VAL A 88 -7.89 0.36 -0.02
CA VAL A 88 -8.44 -0.67 -0.91
C VAL A 88 -8.24 -2.04 -0.28
N GLY A 89 -7.09 -2.29 0.35
CA GLY A 89 -6.80 -3.53 1.08
C GLY A 89 -5.31 -3.75 1.32
N LYS A 90 -4.97 -4.87 1.95
CA LYS A 90 -3.59 -5.34 2.13
C LYS A 90 -3.17 -6.20 0.94
N VAL A 91 -1.93 -6.03 0.47
CA VAL A 91 -1.31 -6.94 -0.50
C VAL A 91 -1.01 -8.26 0.22
N ILE A 92 -1.62 -9.35 -0.24
CA ILE A 92 -1.49 -10.69 0.34
C ILE A 92 -0.70 -11.65 -0.54
N TRP A 93 -0.52 -11.30 -1.82
CA TRP A 93 0.24 -12.10 -2.77
C TRP A 93 0.87 -11.21 -3.83
N HIS A 94 2.05 -11.61 -4.29
CA HIS A 94 2.80 -10.97 -5.37
C HIS A 94 3.08 -12.01 -6.44
N VAL A 95 2.84 -11.65 -7.69
CA VAL A 95 3.10 -12.47 -8.87
C VAL A 95 4.07 -11.68 -9.75
N SER A 96 5.28 -12.19 -9.89
CA SER A 96 6.24 -11.66 -10.85
C SER A 96 5.76 -11.99 -12.28
N LYS A 97 5.96 -11.04 -13.18
CA LYS A 97 5.71 -11.24 -14.62
C LYS A 97 6.60 -12.33 -15.23
#